data_AF-A0A821CQ94-F1
#
_entry.id   AF-A0A821CQ94-F1
#
_cell.length_a   1.000
_cell.length_b   1.000
_cell.length_c   1.000
_cell.angle_alpha   90.00
_cell.angle_beta   90.00
_cell.angle_gamma   90.00
#
_symmetry.space_group_name_H-M   'P 1'
#
loop_
_entity.id
_entity.type
_entity.pdbx_description
1 polymer ?
#
loop_
_entity_poly.entity_id
_entity_poly.type
_entity_poly.pdbx_seq_one_letter_code
_entity_poly.pdbx_strand_id
1 'polypeptide(L)'
;MSRDLDSPLTQRERAAVDVWLASNKSFHAMRDHPLHGVPMLGGMWGFRPSLNPTISRLMHNKIHDRSLVKRYGGKDDQTFLSKEIWSHAKSSIIVHDSFLCKNNYGKKPEPFPTQRPSANETNCFIGCIRPCCSSGKMPFGECPKECRPKDHPEWNYC
;
A
#
# COMPACT_ATOMS: atom_id res chain seq x y z
N MET A 1 4.17 -3.57 10.94
CA MET A 1 3.75 -3.56 9.53
C MET A 1 2.78 -4.71 9.35
N SER A 2 1.68 -4.51 8.63
CA SER A 2 0.73 -5.57 8.27
C SER A 2 1.04 -6.07 6.88
N ARG A 3 1.17 -7.39 6.73
CA ARG A 3 1.52 -8.07 5.48
C ARG A 3 0.77 -9.37 5.31
N ASP A 4 0.36 -9.64 4.07
CA ASP A 4 -0.20 -10.93 3.71
C ASP A 4 0.90 -12.00 3.74
N LEU A 5 0.70 -13.04 4.56
CA LEU A 5 1.69 -14.10 4.79
C LEU A 5 1.91 -14.97 3.55
N ASP A 6 0.88 -15.12 2.73
CA ASP A 6 0.90 -15.83 1.46
C ASP A 6 1.49 -14.99 0.32
N SER A 7 1.94 -13.76 0.60
CA SER A 7 2.68 -12.91 -0.34
C SER A 7 4.20 -13.00 -0.18
N PRO A 8 4.98 -13.07 -1.28
CA PRO A 8 6.43 -13.07 -1.22
C PRO A 8 6.98 -11.69 -0.82
N LEU A 9 8.15 -11.72 -0.19
CA LEU A 9 9.00 -10.55 0.01
C LEU A 9 9.64 -10.17 -1.33
N THR A 10 9.42 -8.95 -1.82
CA THR A 10 10.03 -8.45 -3.06
C THR A 10 11.02 -7.33 -2.77
N GLN A 11 12.01 -7.15 -3.64
CA GLN A 11 12.94 -6.00 -3.55
C GLN A 11 12.20 -4.67 -3.70
N ARG A 12 11.17 -4.64 -4.54
CA ARG A 12 10.27 -3.48 -4.72
C ARG A 12 9.63 -3.04 -3.40
N GLU A 13 9.10 -4.00 -2.66
CA GLU A 13 8.51 -3.71 -1.35
C GLU A 13 9.56 -3.20 -0.36
N ARG A 14 10.73 -3.84 -0.31
CA ARG A 14 11.82 -3.40 0.54
C ARG A 14 12.20 -1.94 0.25
N ALA A 15 12.37 -1.59 -1.03
CA ALA A 15 12.73 -0.23 -1.44
C ALA A 15 11.67 0.80 -1.02
N ALA A 16 10.38 0.49 -1.17
CA ALA A 16 9.28 1.35 -0.70
C ALA A 16 9.31 1.53 0.83
N VAL A 17 9.59 0.45 1.56
CA VAL A 17 9.75 0.48 3.03
C VAL A 17 10.95 1.32 3.44
N ASP A 18 12.08 1.24 2.73
CA ASP A 18 13.27 2.05 3.03
C ASP A 18 12.99 3.55 2.84
N VAL A 19 12.28 3.94 1.78
CA VAL A 19 11.80 5.33 1.58
C VAL A 19 10.94 5.77 2.76
N TRP A 20 10.00 4.93 3.20
CA TRP A 20 9.17 5.24 4.36
C TRP A 20 9.98 5.39 5.65
N LEU A 21 10.89 4.46 5.95
CA LEU A 21 11.68 4.48 7.17
C LEU A 21 12.63 5.68 7.23
N ALA A 22 13.19 6.09 6.08
CA ALA A 22 14.02 7.29 5.95
C ALA A 22 13.21 8.61 6.13
N SER A 23 11.89 8.56 5.98
CA SER A 23 11.01 9.72 6.21
C SER A 23 10.67 9.92 7.70
N ASN A 24 9.99 11.02 8.01
CA ASN A 24 9.34 11.25 9.32
C ASN A 24 7.80 11.04 9.28
N LYS A 25 7.29 10.18 8.39
CA LYS A 25 5.84 9.87 8.28
C LYS A 25 5.43 8.70 9.15
N SER A 26 4.37 8.85 9.95
CA SER A 26 3.96 7.79 10.88
C SER A 26 3.34 6.58 10.19
N PHE A 27 2.74 6.74 9.01
CA PHE A 27 2.11 5.67 8.23
C PHE A 27 2.78 5.42 6.89
N HIS A 28 2.54 4.22 6.36
CA HIS A 28 2.89 3.81 5.00
C HIS A 28 1.79 2.93 4.42
N ALA A 29 1.49 3.07 3.14
CA ALA A 29 0.61 2.18 2.39
C ALA A 29 1.14 1.96 0.97
N MET A 30 0.88 0.78 0.39
CA MET A 30 1.35 0.40 -0.94
C MET A 30 0.19 -0.13 -1.80
N ARG A 31 0.07 0.38 -3.04
CA ARG A 31 -0.98 0.04 -4.01
C ARG A 31 -0.35 -0.32 -5.35
N ASP A 32 0.13 -1.55 -5.42
CA ASP A 32 0.97 -2.04 -6.51
C ASP A 32 0.22 -2.80 -7.63
N HIS A 33 -1.11 -2.70 -7.69
CA HIS A 33 -1.95 -3.43 -8.66
C HIS A 33 -3.16 -2.56 -9.09
N PRO A 34 -3.67 -2.68 -10.34
CA PRO A 34 -4.84 -1.92 -10.79
C PRO A 34 -6.11 -2.10 -9.94
N LEU A 35 -6.22 -3.22 -9.21
CA LEU A 35 -7.34 -3.51 -8.30
C LEU A 35 -7.10 -3.05 -6.85
N HIS A 36 -5.98 -2.42 -6.53
CA HIS A 36 -5.68 -1.89 -5.19
C HIS A 36 -6.40 -0.54 -4.94
N GLY A 37 -7.70 -0.51 -5.24
CA GLY A 37 -8.56 0.68 -5.29
C GLY A 37 -9.13 1.13 -3.94
N VAL A 38 -8.39 0.96 -2.86
CA VAL A 38 -8.77 1.44 -1.51
C VAL A 38 -7.65 2.30 -0.93
N PRO A 39 -7.92 3.23 0.01
CA PRO A 39 -6.89 4.10 0.56
C PRO A 39 -5.76 3.35 1.28
N MET A 40 -6.08 2.23 1.95
CA MET A 40 -5.15 1.35 2.65
C MET A 40 -5.62 -0.10 2.51
N LEU A 41 -4.77 -0.97 1.97
CA LEU A 41 -5.04 -2.42 1.91
C LEU A 41 -4.66 -3.09 3.24
N GLY A 42 -5.37 -4.17 3.59
CA GLY A 42 -5.18 -4.89 4.86
C GLY A 42 -3.77 -5.46 5.03
N GLY A 43 -3.22 -5.97 3.92
CA GLY A 43 -1.89 -6.60 3.85
C GLY A 43 -0.75 -5.71 3.35
N MET A 44 -0.96 -4.40 3.13
CA MET A 44 0.06 -3.54 2.48
C MET A 44 0.19 -2.18 3.16
N TRP A 45 0.28 -2.15 4.49
CA TRP A 45 0.45 -0.92 5.26
C TRP A 45 1.31 -1.07 6.52
N GLY A 46 1.79 0.05 7.02
CA GLY A 46 2.61 0.12 8.22
C GLY A 46 2.33 1.38 9.05
N PHE A 47 2.63 1.28 10.34
CA PHE A 47 2.53 2.38 11.30
C PHE A 47 3.74 2.36 12.24
N ARG A 48 4.26 3.55 12.58
CA ARG A 48 5.33 3.79 13.56
C ARG A 48 4.74 4.46 14.80
N PRO A 49 4.38 3.69 15.85
CA PRO A 49 3.74 4.21 17.06
C PRO A 49 4.54 5.32 17.75
N SER A 50 5.87 5.22 17.75
CA SER A 50 6.77 6.20 18.36
C SER A 50 6.64 7.61 17.77
N LEU A 51 6.24 7.73 16.50
CA LEU A 51 6.04 9.02 15.84
C LEU A 51 4.66 9.62 16.11
N ASN A 52 3.69 8.82 16.58
CA ASN A 52 2.35 9.31 16.88
C ASN A 52 1.65 8.50 17.99
N PRO A 53 2.03 8.70 19.27
CA PRO A 53 1.44 7.98 20.40
C PRO A 53 -0.08 8.19 20.54
N THR A 54 -0.58 9.37 20.18
CA THR A 54 -2.01 9.70 20.21
C THR A 54 -2.81 8.79 19.29
N ILE A 55 -2.35 8.63 18.04
CA ILE A 55 -2.99 7.72 17.08
C ILE A 55 -2.79 6.26 17.49
N SER A 56 -1.65 5.91 18.09
CA SER A 56 -1.44 4.56 18.65
C SER A 56 -2.53 4.20 19.67
N ARG A 57 -2.86 5.11 20.59
CA ARG A 57 -3.93 4.91 21.59
C ARG A 57 -5.31 4.86 20.94
N LEU A 58 -5.56 5.70 19.93
CA LEU A 58 -6.82 5.67 19.17
C LEU A 58 -7.02 4.33 18.47
N MET A 59 -5.99 3.82 17.80
CA MET A 59 -6.04 2.52 17.12
C MET A 59 -6.30 1.39 18.12
N HIS A 60 -5.57 1.37 19.23
CA HIS A 60 -5.79 0.43 20.33
C HIS A 60 -7.24 0.43 20.81
N ASN A 61 -7.82 1.61 21.08
CA ASN A 61 -9.19 1.70 21.55
C ASN A 61 -10.20 1.19 20.50
N LYS A 62 -9.97 1.49 19.21
CA LYS A 62 -10.85 1.04 18.12
C LYS A 62 -10.81 -0.47 17.91
N ILE A 63 -9.64 -1.11 17.98
CA ILE A 63 -9.54 -2.58 17.80
C ILE A 63 -10.11 -3.37 18.98
N HIS A 64 -10.22 -2.74 20.16
CA HIS A 64 -10.85 -3.33 21.35
C HIS A 64 -12.34 -2.95 21.51
N ASP A 65 -12.88 -2.08 20.66
CA ASP A 65 -14.30 -1.74 20.66
C ASP A 65 -15.11 -2.91 20.08
N ARG A 66 -15.89 -3.58 20.94
CA ARG A 66 -16.71 -4.74 20.56
C ARG A 66 -17.73 -4.43 19.46
N SER A 67 -18.23 -3.20 19.39
CA SER A 67 -19.18 -2.79 18.35
C SER A 67 -18.49 -2.68 16.99
N LEU A 68 -17.26 -2.16 16.94
CA LEU A 68 -16.45 -2.09 15.73
C LEU A 68 -15.95 -3.47 15.32
N VAL A 69 -15.50 -4.29 16.27
CA VAL A 69 -15.11 -5.69 16.01
C VAL A 69 -16.28 -6.49 15.45
N LYS A 70 -17.48 -6.33 15.99
CA LYS A 70 -18.69 -6.96 15.45
C LYS A 70 -19.03 -6.45 14.05
N ARG A 71 -18.83 -5.15 13.79
CA ARG A 71 -19.14 -4.53 12.50
C ARG A 71 -18.16 -4.91 11.38
N TYR A 72 -16.86 -4.98 11.68
CA TYR A 72 -15.79 -5.13 10.68
C TYR A 72 -15.02 -6.44 10.79
N GLY A 73 -15.37 -7.32 11.73
CA GLY A 73 -14.70 -8.60 11.93
C GLY A 73 -14.73 -9.49 10.68
N GLY A 74 -13.75 -10.39 10.57
CA GLY A 74 -13.62 -11.28 9.42
C GLY A 74 -12.80 -10.65 8.29
N LYS A 75 -13.43 -10.41 7.13
CA LYS A 75 -12.76 -9.99 5.88
C LYS A 75 -12.92 -8.50 5.56
N ASP A 76 -13.28 -7.69 6.55
CA ASP A 76 -13.67 -6.28 6.35
C ASP A 76 -12.66 -5.28 6.93
N ASP A 77 -11.40 -5.72 7.06
CA ASP A 77 -10.28 -4.93 7.57
C ASP A 77 -9.97 -3.70 6.72
N GLN A 78 -10.06 -3.80 5.39
CA GLN A 78 -9.88 -2.66 4.48
C GLN A 78 -10.98 -1.60 4.67
N THR A 79 -12.21 -2.04 4.94
CA THR A 79 -13.33 -1.14 5.24
C THR A 79 -13.11 -0.43 6.58
N PHE A 80 -12.64 -1.16 7.60
CA PHE A 80 -12.22 -0.58 8.88
C PHE A 80 -11.11 0.46 8.68
N LEU A 81 -10.03 0.12 7.98
CA LEU A 81 -8.93 1.04 7.71
C LEU A 81 -9.41 2.31 6.99
N SER A 82 -10.25 2.15 5.97
CA SER A 82 -10.80 3.26 5.19
C SER A 82 -11.70 4.19 6.03
N LYS A 83 -12.63 3.62 6.83
CA LYS A 83 -13.62 4.41 7.57
C LYS A 83 -13.09 4.94 8.90
N GLU A 84 -12.25 4.18 9.58
CA GLU A 84 -11.89 4.42 10.98
C GLU A 84 -10.47 4.96 11.16
N ILE A 85 -9.54 4.67 10.22
CA ILE A 85 -8.11 4.99 10.37
C ILE A 85 -7.65 6.05 9.35
N TRP A 86 -8.12 6.01 8.10
CA TRP A 86 -7.61 6.84 7.02
C TRP A 86 -7.65 8.34 7.30
N SER A 87 -8.73 8.84 7.90
CA SER A 87 -8.90 10.25 8.26
C SER A 87 -7.77 10.76 9.18
N HIS A 88 -7.21 9.87 10.02
CA HIS A 88 -6.09 10.14 10.90
C HIS A 88 -4.73 9.90 10.23
N ALA A 89 -4.65 8.88 9.37
CA ALA A 89 -3.40 8.50 8.71
C ALA A 89 -2.97 9.51 7.63
N LYS A 90 -3.92 10.06 6.85
CA LYS A 90 -3.65 10.85 5.64
C LYS A 90 -2.79 12.10 5.85
N SER A 91 -2.72 12.63 7.08
CA SER A 91 -1.88 13.78 7.41
C SER A 91 -0.39 13.44 7.55
N SER A 92 -0.06 12.18 7.87
CA SER A 92 1.31 11.71 8.12
C SER A 92 1.53 10.32 7.53
N ILE A 93 1.46 10.23 6.19
CA ILE A 93 1.61 8.98 5.44
C ILE A 93 2.45 9.18 4.18
N ILE A 94 3.22 8.15 3.82
CA ILE A 94 3.70 7.92 2.45
C ILE A 94 2.81 6.85 1.82
N VAL A 95 2.34 7.09 0.59
CA VAL A 95 1.57 6.09 -0.14
C VAL A 95 2.22 5.86 -1.49
N HIS A 96 2.75 4.66 -1.73
CA HIS A 96 3.22 4.28 -3.07
C HIS A 96 2.07 3.71 -3.89
N ASP A 97 1.93 4.13 -5.15
CA ASP A 97 0.86 3.69 -6.04
C ASP A 97 1.33 3.60 -7.49
N SER A 98 1.10 2.45 -8.11
CA SER A 98 1.52 2.19 -9.49
C SER A 98 0.49 2.62 -10.53
N PHE A 99 -0.81 2.53 -10.22
CA PHE A 99 -1.87 2.62 -11.23
C PHE A 99 -2.94 3.65 -10.93
N LEU A 100 -3.21 3.89 -9.65
CA LEU A 100 -4.36 4.64 -9.15
C LEU A 100 -3.92 5.96 -8.50
N CYS A 101 -2.78 6.51 -8.92
CA CYS A 101 -2.22 7.74 -8.35
C CYS A 101 -3.13 8.97 -8.51
N LYS A 102 -4.10 8.92 -9.44
CA LYS A 102 -5.12 9.96 -9.63
C LYS A 102 -6.34 9.80 -8.72
N ASN A 103 -6.51 8.65 -8.06
CA ASN A 103 -7.63 8.45 -7.14
C ASN A 103 -7.51 9.43 -5.98
N ASN A 104 -8.59 10.17 -5.73
CA ASN A 104 -8.60 11.17 -4.68
C ASN A 104 -9.01 10.55 -3.35
N TYR A 105 -8.00 10.17 -2.56
CA TYR A 105 -8.20 9.83 -1.14
C TYR A 105 -7.83 11.00 -0.21
N GLY A 106 -7.61 12.21 -0.74
CA GLY A 106 -7.17 13.38 0.04
C GLY A 106 -5.67 13.40 0.34
N LYS A 107 -4.89 12.46 -0.22
CA LYS A 107 -3.42 12.45 -0.20
C LYS A 107 -2.92 12.07 -1.59
N LYS A 108 -2.07 12.91 -2.17
CA LYS A 108 -1.41 12.59 -3.44
C LYS A 108 -0.39 11.46 -3.19
N PRO A 109 -0.49 10.34 -3.93
CA PRO A 109 0.46 9.23 -3.82
C PRO A 109 1.80 9.58 -4.44
N GLU A 110 2.82 8.85 -4.02
CA GLU A 110 4.15 8.83 -4.61
C GLU A 110 4.27 7.62 -5.53
N PRO A 111 5.07 7.69 -6.60
CA PRO A 111 5.41 6.54 -7.41
C PRO A 111 6.25 5.56 -6.58
N PHE A 112 6.30 4.30 -6.97
CA PHE A 112 7.25 3.36 -6.37
C PHE A 112 8.70 3.71 -6.73
N PRO A 113 9.67 3.46 -5.84
CA PRO A 113 11.08 3.84 -6.03
C PRO A 113 11.89 2.89 -6.92
N THR A 114 11.24 1.90 -7.56
CA THR A 114 11.90 0.97 -8.48
C THR A 114 11.05 0.75 -9.73
N GLN A 115 11.68 0.30 -10.81
CA GLN A 115 11.00 -0.25 -11.99
C GLN A 115 10.75 -1.75 -11.78
N ARG A 116 9.69 -2.30 -12.37
CA ARG A 116 9.59 -3.75 -12.56
C ARG A 116 10.54 -4.18 -13.67
N PRO A 117 11.28 -5.29 -13.54
CA PRO A 117 12.29 -5.69 -14.53
C PRO A 117 11.72 -5.99 -15.92
N SER A 118 10.48 -6.48 -16.01
CA SER A 118 9.85 -6.80 -17.29
C SER A 118 8.32 -6.79 -17.21
N ALA A 119 7.67 -6.75 -18.38
CA ALA A 119 6.23 -6.94 -18.52
C ALA A 119 5.77 -8.29 -17.93
N ASN A 120 6.57 -9.34 -18.02
CA ASN A 120 6.21 -10.67 -17.50
C ASN A 120 6.18 -10.72 -15.97
N GLU A 121 6.81 -9.76 -15.30
CA GLU A 121 6.80 -9.60 -13.84
C GLU A 121 5.68 -8.68 -13.33
N THR A 122 4.76 -8.26 -14.17
CA THR A 122 3.56 -7.57 -13.67
C THR A 122 2.74 -8.53 -12.78
N ASN A 123 2.75 -9.85 -13.01
CA ASN A 123 2.13 -10.80 -12.05
C ASN A 123 2.83 -10.81 -10.66
N CYS A 124 3.91 -10.06 -10.47
CA CYS A 124 4.74 -9.97 -9.27
C CYS A 124 4.50 -8.66 -8.51
N PHE A 125 3.27 -8.39 -8.07
CA PHE A 125 2.94 -7.20 -7.28
C PHE A 125 2.96 -7.43 -5.77
N ILE A 126 3.16 -6.37 -5.00
CA ILE A 126 3.10 -6.42 -3.53
C ILE A 126 1.68 -6.81 -3.09
N GLY A 127 1.54 -7.94 -2.40
CA GLY A 127 0.25 -8.51 -2.00
C GLY A 127 -0.25 -9.64 -2.91
N CYS A 128 0.55 -10.08 -3.90
CA CYS A 128 0.20 -11.25 -4.71
C CYS A 128 0.25 -12.55 -3.89
N ILE A 129 -0.69 -13.47 -4.13
CA ILE A 129 -0.75 -14.79 -3.48
C ILE A 129 0.22 -15.74 -4.19
N ARG A 130 1.00 -16.54 -3.44
CA ARG A 130 1.88 -17.57 -4.01
C ARG A 130 1.06 -18.66 -4.76
N PRO A 131 1.53 -19.16 -5.93
CA PRO A 131 2.77 -18.79 -6.63
C PRO A 131 2.58 -17.56 -7.54
N CYS A 132 3.04 -16.39 -7.11
CA CYS A 132 3.11 -15.21 -7.96
C CYS A 132 4.51 -15.01 -8.55
N CYS A 133 4.64 -14.07 -9.49
CA CYS A 133 5.84 -13.94 -10.32
C CYS A 133 6.08 -15.18 -11.22
N SER A 134 5.08 -16.04 -11.40
CA SER A 134 5.08 -17.10 -12.40
C SER A 134 4.86 -16.48 -13.78
N SER A 135 5.46 -17.08 -14.82
CA SER A 135 5.36 -16.66 -16.22
C SER A 135 3.92 -16.84 -16.75
N GLY A 136 3.00 -15.99 -16.29
CA GLY A 136 1.57 -16.04 -16.54
C GLY A 136 1.14 -15.13 -17.69
N LYS A 137 0.06 -15.53 -18.39
CA LYS A 137 -0.42 -14.98 -19.66
C LYS A 137 -1.10 -13.60 -19.61
N MET A 138 -1.33 -13.00 -18.44
CA MET A 138 -2.02 -11.70 -18.33
C MET A 138 -1.24 -10.70 -17.50
N PRO A 139 -0.14 -10.16 -18.05
CA PRO A 139 0.47 -9.02 -17.45
C PRO A 139 -0.49 -7.82 -17.46
N PHE A 140 -0.69 -7.13 -16.34
CA PHE A 140 -1.36 -5.83 -16.39
C PHE A 140 -0.45 -4.84 -17.11
N GLY A 141 -1.06 -3.92 -17.85
CA GLY A 141 -0.36 -3.04 -18.79
C GLY A 141 0.62 -2.06 -18.15
N GLU A 142 1.17 -1.18 -18.97
CA GLU A 142 2.05 -0.12 -18.50
C GLU A 142 1.39 0.73 -17.40
N CYS A 143 2.22 1.22 -16.48
CA CYS A 143 1.79 2.24 -15.55
C CYS A 143 1.36 3.51 -16.27
N PRO A 144 0.29 4.18 -15.81
CA PRO A 144 -0.07 5.51 -16.29
C PRO A 144 1.13 6.46 -16.15
N LYS A 145 1.38 7.30 -17.17
CA LYS A 145 2.53 8.21 -17.20
C LYS A 145 2.59 9.12 -15.96
N GLU A 146 1.43 9.49 -15.43
CA GLU A 146 1.31 10.36 -14.26
C GLU A 146 1.64 9.65 -12.93
N CYS A 147 1.64 8.32 -12.92
CA CYS A 147 1.99 7.50 -11.76
C CYS A 147 3.45 7.04 -11.78
N ARG A 148 4.22 7.43 -12.81
CA ARG A 148 5.66 7.14 -12.92
C ARG A 148 6.48 8.18 -12.14
N PRO A 149 7.70 7.84 -11.69
CA PRO A 149 8.63 8.83 -11.17
C PRO A 149 8.91 9.95 -12.17
N LYS A 150 9.03 11.19 -11.67
CA LYS A 150 9.26 12.36 -12.52
C LYS A 150 10.65 12.36 -13.14
N ASP A 151 11.60 11.81 -12.42
CA ASP A 151 12.99 11.55 -12.77
C ASP A 151 13.16 10.30 -13.63
N HIS A 152 12.16 9.43 -13.69
CA HIS A 152 12.15 8.21 -14.49
C HIS A 152 10.83 8.01 -15.29
N PRO A 153 10.48 8.94 -16.21
CA PRO A 153 9.26 8.82 -17.01
C PRO A 153 9.27 7.61 -17.97
N GLU A 154 10.46 7.10 -18.29
CA GLU A 154 10.71 5.91 -19.13
C GLU A 154 10.37 4.58 -18.45
N TRP A 155 10.14 4.58 -17.13
CA TRP A 155 9.74 3.38 -16.39
C TRP A 155 8.31 3.00 -16.73
N ASN A 156 8.14 2.30 -17.86
CA ASN A 156 6.84 1.84 -18.35
C ASN A 156 6.15 0.87 -17.39
N TYR A 157 6.93 0.15 -16.58
CA TYR A 157 6.44 -0.77 -15.57
C TYR A 157 6.88 -0.32 -14.18
N CYS A 158 5.93 0.30 -13.50
CA CYS A 158 5.87 0.36 -12.06
C CYS A 158 4.79 -0.66 -11.58
#